data_AF-A0A932CXU2-F1
#
_entry.id   AF-A0A932CXU2-F1
#
_cell.length_a   1.000
_cell.length_b   1.000
_cell.length_c   1.000
_cell.angle_alpha   90.00
_cell.angle_beta   90.00
_cell.angle_gamma   90.00
#
_symmetry.space_group_name_H-M   'P 1'
#
loop_
_entity.id
_entity.type
_entity.pdbx_description
1 polymer ?
#
loop_
_entity_poly.entity_id
_entity_poly.type
_entity_poly.pdbx_seq_one_letter_code
_entity_poly.pdbx_strand_id
1 'polypeptide(L)'
;MSGDEDLDAAQRLAIQRHLEMGETLAALPDVQRQQSRFEGETTLVAPGASRDAVSAVVEPLFGPPAKPADSAVPAELQGHPLLQAIGGIRTNQTLYLKQLGPGLSLYVAFWPWNGGARFTIKIGVHGSPEAGDDGEVGSNLG
;
A
#
# COMPACT_ATOMS: atom_id res chain seq x y z
N MET A 1 18.13 -12.28 -18.19
CA MET A 1 17.49 -10.95 -18.30
C MET A 1 17.01 -10.62 -16.91
N SER A 2 17.85 -9.94 -16.12
CA SER A 2 17.56 -9.59 -14.74
C SER A 2 16.68 -8.34 -14.77
N GLY A 3 15.41 -8.47 -14.41
CA GLY A 3 14.45 -7.37 -14.27
C GLY A 3 14.73 -6.54 -13.02
N ASP A 4 15.97 -6.05 -12.89
CA ASP A 4 16.29 -4.93 -11.99
C ASP A 4 15.93 -3.67 -12.78
N GLU A 5 14.61 -3.48 -12.97
CA GLU A 5 14.04 -2.38 -13.74
C GLU A 5 14.55 -1.04 -13.18
N ASP A 6 14.98 -0.14 -14.07
CA ASP A 6 15.63 1.15 -13.80
C ASP A 6 14.78 2.06 -12.90
N LEU A 7 14.75 1.81 -11.59
CA LEU A 7 14.19 2.75 -10.63
C LEU A 7 15.01 4.03 -10.69
N ASP A 8 14.38 5.14 -11.02
CA ASP A 8 15.06 6.43 -11.01
C ASP A 8 15.42 6.87 -9.57
N ALA A 9 16.24 7.90 -9.45
CA ALA A 9 16.71 8.39 -8.16
C ALA A 9 15.56 8.85 -7.23
N ALA A 10 14.48 9.42 -7.80
CA ALA A 10 13.32 9.86 -7.03
C ALA A 10 12.48 8.67 -6.56
N GLN A 11 12.30 7.64 -7.39
CA GLN A 11 11.62 6.39 -7.02
C GLN A 11 12.38 5.66 -5.91
N ARG A 12 13.70 5.52 -6.04
CA ARG A 12 14.57 4.93 -4.99
C ARG A 12 14.46 5.71 -3.68
N LEU A 13 14.51 7.04 -3.74
CA LEU A 13 14.37 7.87 -2.55
C LEU A 13 12.98 7.72 -1.91
N ALA A 14 11.91 7.62 -2.71
CA ALA A 14 10.56 7.42 -2.20
C ALA A 14 10.41 6.06 -1.50
N ILE A 15 10.98 5.00 -2.07
CA ILE A 15 11.01 3.65 -1.46
C ILE A 15 11.82 3.68 -0.17
N GLN A 16 12.99 4.32 -0.16
CA GLN A 16 13.81 4.46 1.04
C GLN A 16 13.04 5.14 2.17
N ARG A 17 12.43 6.30 1.89
CA ARG A 17 11.60 7.03 2.87
C ARG A 17 10.40 6.20 3.36
N HIS A 18 9.83 5.37 2.50
CA HIS A 18 8.75 4.47 2.85
C HIS A 18 9.20 3.38 3.83
N LEU A 19 10.38 2.80 3.62
CA LEU A 19 10.97 1.84 4.55
C LEU A 19 11.31 2.50 5.89
N GLU A 20 11.93 3.69 5.88
CA GLU A 20 12.23 4.46 7.09
C GLU A 20 10.98 4.85 7.88
N MET A 21 9.88 5.18 7.19
CA MET A 21 8.58 5.41 7.80
C MET A 21 8.05 4.14 8.48
N GLY A 22 8.20 2.97 7.86
CA GLY A 22 7.87 1.68 8.46
C GLY A 22 8.63 1.42 9.76
N GLU A 23 9.93 1.73 9.79
CA GLU A 23 10.75 1.62 11.00
C GLU A 23 10.31 2.63 12.09
N THR A 24 9.97 3.86 11.69
CA THR A 24 9.46 4.90 12.59
C THR A 24 8.16 4.45 13.26
N LEU A 25 7.24 3.88 12.48
CA LEU A 25 5.99 3.32 13.00
C LEU A 25 6.24 2.15 13.95
N ALA A 26 7.19 1.27 13.63
CA ALA A 26 7.55 0.13 14.48
C ALA A 26 8.20 0.55 15.81
N ALA A 27 8.74 1.76 15.89
CA ALA A 27 9.34 2.32 17.10
C ALA A 27 8.32 3.05 18.01
N LEU A 28 7.08 3.25 17.57
CA LEU A 28 6.03 3.85 18.39
C LEU A 28 5.69 2.94 19.59
N PRO A 29 5.30 3.53 20.74
CA PRO A 29 4.89 2.75 21.90
C PRO A 29 3.67 1.89 21.56
N ASP A 30 3.64 0.68 22.12
CA ASP A 30 2.57 -0.31 21.95
C ASP A 30 2.35 -0.81 20.51
N VAL A 31 3.21 -0.45 19.56
CA VAL A 31 3.24 -1.01 18.21
C VAL A 31 4.09 -2.27 18.20
N GLN A 32 3.56 -3.34 17.60
CA GLN A 32 4.22 -4.64 17.53
C GLN A 32 4.32 -5.11 16.09
N ARG A 33 5.51 -5.61 15.70
CA ARG A 33 5.65 -6.32 14.43
C ARG A 33 4.92 -7.65 14.49
N GLN A 34 4.21 -7.97 13.42
CA GLN A 34 3.57 -9.26 13.22
C GLN A 34 4.17 -9.92 11.99
N GLN A 35 4.25 -11.26 11.98
CA GLN A 35 4.61 -11.97 10.77
C GLN A 35 3.61 -11.64 9.66
N SER A 36 4.14 -11.14 8.55
CA SER A 36 3.35 -10.94 7.34
C SER A 36 3.07 -12.28 6.68
N ARG A 37 1.89 -12.40 6.05
CA ARG A 37 1.56 -13.52 5.16
C ARG A 37 2.02 -13.27 3.72
N PHE A 38 2.44 -12.04 3.42
CA PHE A 38 2.87 -11.60 2.10
C PHE A 38 4.36 -11.26 2.14
N GLU A 39 5.13 -11.89 1.25
CA GLU A 39 6.56 -11.63 1.12
C GLU A 39 6.79 -10.15 0.74
N GLY A 40 7.74 -9.49 1.40
CA GLY A 40 8.04 -8.06 1.18
C GLY A 40 7.07 -7.06 1.83
N GLU A 41 6.01 -7.50 2.52
CA GLU A 41 5.12 -6.62 3.29
C GLU A 41 5.56 -6.56 4.77
N THR A 42 5.62 -5.34 5.33
CA THR A 42 5.75 -5.14 6.78
C THR A 42 4.35 -5.04 7.40
N THR A 43 4.06 -5.92 8.36
CA THR A 43 2.81 -5.89 9.13
C THR A 43 3.08 -5.44 10.57
N LEU A 44 2.38 -4.41 11.03
CA LEU A 44 2.39 -3.94 12.41
C LEU A 44 1.00 -4.04 13.03
N VAL A 45 0.92 -4.11 14.35
CA VAL A 45 -0.32 -4.01 15.12
C VAL A 45 -0.18 -2.89 16.13
N ALA A 46 -1.16 -2.00 16.19
CA ALA A 46 -1.18 -0.85 17.08
C ALA A 46 -2.52 -0.76 17.83
N PRO A 47 -2.56 -0.12 19.02
CA PRO A 47 -3.82 0.23 19.67
C PRO A 47 -4.64 1.17 18.80
N GLY A 48 -5.97 1.03 18.81
CA GLY A 48 -6.88 1.89 18.04
C GLY A 48 -6.74 3.37 18.39
N ALA A 49 -6.43 3.68 19.66
CA ALA A 49 -6.19 5.04 20.13
C ALA A 49 -4.97 5.71 19.47
N SER A 50 -4.02 4.93 18.95
CA SER A 50 -2.82 5.45 18.28
C SER A 50 -3.06 5.80 16.81
N ARG A 51 -4.29 5.65 16.30
CA ARG A 51 -4.58 5.82 14.87
C ARG A 51 -4.21 7.21 14.35
N ASP A 52 -4.50 8.26 15.11
CA ASP A 52 -4.18 9.63 14.70
C ASP A 52 -2.66 9.86 14.70
N ALA A 53 -1.95 9.33 15.69
CA ALA A 53 -0.49 9.39 15.76
C ALA A 53 0.18 8.63 14.60
N VAL A 54 -0.35 7.46 14.25
CA VAL A 54 0.12 6.69 13.08
C VAL A 54 -0.18 7.44 11.78
N SER A 55 -1.36 8.06 11.65
CA SER A 55 -1.73 8.86 10.47
C SER A 55 -0.80 10.06 10.30
N ALA A 56 -0.43 10.73 11.39
CA ALA A 56 0.50 11.86 11.38
C ALA A 56 1.92 11.50 10.90
N VAL A 57 2.33 10.23 11.02
CA VAL A 57 3.60 9.72 10.47
C VAL A 57 3.48 9.36 8.99
N VAL A 58 2.32 8.87 8.54
CA VAL A 58 2.09 8.40 7.16
C VAL A 58 1.80 9.56 6.20
N GLU A 59 0.97 10.52 6.61
CA GLU A 59 0.48 11.61 5.77
C GLU A 59 1.56 12.51 5.16
N PRO A 60 2.69 12.81 5.82
CA PRO A 60 3.77 13.59 5.19
C PRO A 60 4.36 12.94 3.94
N LEU A 61 4.32 11.61 3.83
CA LEU A 61 4.84 10.89 2.67
C LEU A 61 3.78 10.67 1.58
N PHE A 62 2.54 10.40 1.98
CA PHE A 62 1.45 9.98 1.09
C PHE A 62 0.46 11.08 0.73
N GLY A 63 0.34 12.13 1.54
CA GLY A 63 -0.81 13.01 1.54
C GLY A 63 -2.03 12.37 2.22
N PRO A 64 -3.25 12.89 1.98
CA PRO A 64 -4.47 12.36 2.58
C PRO A 64 -4.73 10.92 2.12
N PRO A 65 -5.54 10.16 2.88
CA PRO A 65 -5.86 8.79 2.51
C PRO A 65 -6.60 8.75 1.17
N ALA A 66 -6.10 7.93 0.24
CA ALA A 66 -6.78 7.61 -1.01
C ALA A 66 -8.16 6.98 -0.75
N LYS A 67 -8.30 6.22 0.34
CA LYS A 67 -9.59 5.80 0.88
C LYS A 67 -9.62 6.02 2.40
N PRO A 68 -10.39 6.98 2.93
CA PRO A 68 -10.61 7.09 4.36
C PRO A 68 -11.49 5.95 4.90
N ALA A 69 -11.44 5.71 6.21
CA ALA A 69 -12.40 4.80 6.83
C ALA A 69 -13.82 5.35 6.72
N ASP A 70 -14.77 4.42 6.78
CA ASP A 70 -16.21 4.66 6.75
C ASP A 70 -16.69 5.34 5.45
N SER A 71 -15.82 5.35 4.44
CA SER A 71 -16.10 5.81 3.09
C SER A 71 -16.08 4.64 2.11
N ALA A 72 -16.88 4.77 1.05
CA ALA A 72 -16.87 3.83 -0.07
C ALA A 72 -15.49 3.84 -0.77
N VAL A 73 -15.18 2.76 -1.48
CA VAL A 73 -13.99 2.71 -2.33
C VAL A 73 -14.19 3.71 -3.49
N PRO A 74 -13.31 4.72 -3.65
CA PRO A 74 -13.38 5.65 -4.78
C PRO A 74 -13.35 4.91 -6.11
N ALA A 75 -14.06 5.43 -7.11
CA ALA A 75 -14.15 4.81 -8.44
C ALA A 75 -12.77 4.55 -9.07
N GLU A 76 -11.82 5.47 -8.84
CA GLU A 76 -10.43 5.42 -9.30
C GLU A 76 -9.66 4.20 -8.78
N LEU A 77 -10.05 3.70 -7.60
CA LEU A 77 -9.46 2.51 -6.98
C LEU A 77 -10.23 1.23 -7.31
N GLN A 78 -11.43 1.32 -7.88
CA GLN A 78 -12.20 0.14 -8.25
C GLN A 78 -11.49 -0.61 -9.38
N GLY A 79 -11.15 -1.88 -9.13
CA GLY A 79 -10.39 -2.70 -10.08
C GLY A 79 -8.88 -2.46 -10.06
N HIS A 80 -8.36 -1.59 -9.18
CA HIS A 80 -6.92 -1.36 -9.06
C HIS A 80 -6.20 -2.67 -8.63
N PRO A 81 -5.13 -3.11 -9.32
CA PRO A 81 -4.44 -4.39 -9.04
C PRO A 81 -3.99 -4.54 -7.58
N LEU A 82 -3.52 -3.44 -6.97
CA LEU A 82 -3.20 -3.40 -5.55
C LEU A 82 -4.34 -3.91 -4.66
N LEU A 83 -5.59 -3.53 -4.92
CA LEU A 83 -6.72 -3.97 -4.09
C LEU A 83 -6.87 -5.49 -4.14
N GLN A 84 -6.63 -6.12 -5.29
CA GLN A 84 -6.63 -7.59 -5.39
C GLN A 84 -5.45 -8.19 -4.62
N ALA A 85 -4.25 -7.60 -4.77
CA ALA A 85 -3.03 -8.08 -4.10
C ALA A 85 -3.15 -8.06 -2.57
N ILE A 86 -3.85 -7.08 -1.99
CA ILE A 86 -4.05 -6.97 -0.54
C ILE A 86 -5.31 -7.69 -0.03
N GLY A 87 -6.06 -8.40 -0.89
CA GLY A 87 -7.26 -9.14 -0.51
C GLY A 87 -8.53 -8.29 -0.37
N GLY A 88 -8.57 -7.15 -1.05
CA GLY A 88 -9.65 -6.17 -1.04
C GLY A 88 -9.52 -5.16 0.11
N ILE A 89 -10.42 -4.19 0.12
CA ILE A 89 -10.52 -3.19 1.18
C ILE A 89 -11.97 -2.97 1.61
N ARG A 90 -12.22 -3.00 2.91
CA ARG A 90 -13.56 -2.86 3.52
C ARG A 90 -13.87 -1.40 3.87
N THR A 91 -15.15 -1.11 4.11
CA THR A 91 -15.65 0.24 4.42
C THR A 91 -14.91 0.89 5.60
N ASN A 92 -14.73 0.18 6.70
CA ASN A 92 -14.06 0.68 7.91
C ASN A 92 -12.52 0.75 7.82
N GLN A 93 -11.92 0.39 6.69
CA GLN A 93 -10.47 0.38 6.49
C GLN A 93 -9.99 1.67 5.81
N THR A 94 -8.76 2.08 6.13
CA THR A 94 -8.09 3.22 5.48
C THR A 94 -7.01 2.73 4.53
N LEU A 95 -6.82 3.40 3.40
CA LEU A 95 -5.73 3.19 2.45
C LEU A 95 -5.07 4.51 2.09
N TYR A 96 -3.75 4.53 2.25
CA TYR A 96 -2.86 5.50 1.65
C TYR A 96 -2.19 4.83 0.46
N LEU A 97 -2.15 5.54 -0.66
CA LEU A 97 -1.59 5.05 -1.92
C LEU A 97 -0.75 6.16 -2.54
N LYS A 98 0.44 5.81 -3.01
CA LYS A 98 1.30 6.72 -3.76
C LYS A 98 1.86 6.02 -4.99
N GLN A 99 1.45 6.48 -6.16
CA GLN A 99 2.02 6.01 -7.43
C GLN A 99 3.44 6.58 -7.60
N LEU A 100 4.41 5.72 -7.93
CA LEU A 100 5.79 6.13 -8.22
C LEU A 100 6.12 6.09 -9.71
N GLY A 101 5.29 5.43 -10.52
CA GLY A 101 5.44 5.28 -11.96
C GLY A 101 4.45 4.23 -12.48
N PRO A 102 4.45 3.92 -13.79
CA PRO A 102 3.67 2.82 -14.33
C PRO A 102 3.96 1.52 -13.57
N GLY A 103 2.92 0.81 -13.16
CA GLY A 103 3.05 -0.46 -12.43
C GLY A 103 3.59 -0.37 -11.00
N LEU A 104 4.21 0.72 -10.55
CA LEU A 104 4.85 0.81 -9.24
C LEU A 104 4.12 1.75 -8.26
N SER A 105 3.73 1.20 -7.11
CA SER A 105 3.03 1.94 -6.05
C SER A 105 3.54 1.60 -4.65
N LEU A 106 3.53 2.59 -3.77
CA LEU A 106 3.66 2.40 -2.33
C LEU A 106 2.27 2.39 -1.69
N TYR A 107 2.08 1.63 -0.63
CA TYR A 107 0.82 1.66 0.11
C TYR A 107 1.00 1.51 1.62
N VAL A 108 0.04 2.08 2.36
CA VAL A 108 -0.19 1.80 3.77
C VAL A 108 -1.69 1.58 3.99
N ALA A 109 -2.07 0.44 4.57
CA ALA A 109 -3.46 0.13 4.87
C ALA A 109 -3.70 -0.08 6.36
N PHE A 110 -4.78 0.51 6.89
CA PHE A 110 -5.20 0.33 8.28
C PHE A 110 -6.42 -0.58 8.35
N TRP A 111 -6.26 -1.71 9.03
CA TRP A 111 -7.26 -2.74 9.20
C TRP A 111 -7.68 -2.84 10.66
N PRO A 112 -8.70 -2.07 11.09
CA PRO A 112 -9.22 -2.17 12.45
C PRO A 112 -9.75 -3.57 12.72
N TRP A 113 -9.43 -4.08 13.90
CA TRP A 113 -10.00 -5.32 14.40
C TRP A 113 -11.43 -5.06 14.87
N ASN A 114 -12.21 -6.13 15.00
CA ASN A 114 -13.56 -5.99 15.54
C ASN A 114 -13.52 -5.37 16.94
N GLY A 115 -14.36 -4.35 17.18
CA GLY A 115 -14.36 -3.58 18.43
C GLY A 115 -13.34 -2.42 18.50
N GLY A 116 -12.50 -2.21 17.48
CA GLY A 116 -11.71 -0.98 17.32
C GLY A 116 -10.56 -0.78 18.33
N ALA A 117 -10.38 -1.67 19.31
CA ALA A 117 -9.33 -1.56 20.32
C ALA A 117 -7.91 -1.67 19.73
N ARG A 118 -7.77 -2.31 18.57
CA ARG A 118 -6.52 -2.48 17.83
C ARG A 118 -6.77 -2.39 16.34
N PHE A 119 -5.71 -2.12 15.59
CA PHE A 119 -5.71 -2.21 14.14
C PHE A 119 -4.38 -2.75 13.63
N THR A 120 -4.44 -3.42 12.50
CA THR A 120 -3.26 -3.85 11.75
C THR A 120 -2.87 -2.76 10.76
N ILE A 121 -1.58 -2.47 10.66
CA ILE A 121 -0.99 -1.58 9.67
C ILE A 121 -0.23 -2.47 8.68
N LYS A 122 -0.62 -2.44 7.41
CA LYS A 122 0.07 -3.14 6.33
C LYS A 122 0.84 -2.13 5.50
N ILE A 123 2.14 -2.35 5.33
CA ILE A 123 3.06 -1.43 4.68
C ILE A 123 3.78 -2.21 3.58
N GLY A 124 3.73 -1.74 2.35
CA GLY A 124 4.37 -2.45 1.26
C GLY A 124 4.53 -1.66 -0.02
N VAL A 125 5.31 -2.26 -0.91
CA VAL A 125 5.50 -1.84 -2.30
C VAL A 125 4.74 -2.83 -3.18
N HIS A 126 3.99 -2.32 -4.14
CA HIS A 126 3.29 -3.13 -5.13
C HIS A 126 3.84 -2.79 -6.51
N GLY A 127 4.48 -3.78 -7.13
CA GLY A 127 4.73 -3.81 -8.56
C GLY A 127 3.64 -4.65 -9.23
N SER A 128 2.86 -4.04 -10.11
CA SER A 128 2.15 -4.78 -11.14
C SER A 128 3.10 -4.95 -12.32
N PRO A 129 3.29 -6.16 -12.87
CA PRO A 129 3.82 -6.24 -14.22
C PRO A 129 2.90 -5.38 -15.08
N GLU A 130 3.46 -4.40 -15.80
CA GLU A 130 2.67 -3.62 -16.74
C GLU A 130 1.85 -4.62 -17.56
N ALA A 131 0.55 -4.34 -17.71
CA ALA A 131 -0.25 -5.07 -18.68
C ALA A 131 0.50 -4.89 -20.00
N GLY A 132 1.19 -5.95 -20.43
CA GLY A 132 1.83 -5.98 -21.71
C GLY A 132 0.77 -5.56 -22.71
N ASP A 133 1.12 -4.59 -23.54
CA ASP A 133 0.51 -4.41 -24.84
C ASP A 133 0.66 -5.75 -25.58
N ASP A 134 -0.24 -6.70 -25.30
CA ASP A 134 -0.43 -7.89 -26.10
C ASP A 134 -1.02 -7.39 -27.41
N GLY A 135 -0.09 -7.03 -28.30
CA GLY A 135 -0.37 -6.46 -29.59
C GLY A 135 -1.50 -7.21 -30.28
N GLU A 136 -2.45 -6.44 -30.77
CA GLU A 136 -3.45 -6.85 -31.74
C GLU A 136 -2.74 -7.49 -32.95
N VAL A 137 -2.53 -8.81 -32.91
CA VAL A 137 -2.25 -9.59 -34.11
C VAL A 137 -3.57 -9.82 -34.83
N GLY A 138 -4.03 -8.76 -35.49
CA GLY A 138 -4.88 -8.90 -36.66
C GLY A 138 -4.13 -9.72 -37.72
N SER A 139 -4.34 -11.02 -37.74
CA SER A 139 -4.01 -11.87 -38.89
C SER A 139 -5.31 -12.26 -39.58
N ASN A 140 -5.57 -11.49 -40.62
CA ASN A 140 -6.48 -11.73 -41.73
C ASN A 140 -6.44 -13.17 -42.28
N LEU A 141 -7.62 -13.61 -42.73
CA LEU A 141 -7.91 -14.45 -43.90
C LEU A 141 -7.38 -15.90 -43.94
N GLY A 142 -8.32 -16.83 -43.79
CA GLY A 142 -8.37 -18.11 -44.49
C GLY A 142 -9.71 -18.24 -45.20
#